data_AF-A0A5N5SXY6-F1
#
_entry.id   AF-A0A5N5SXY6-F1
#
_cell.length_a   1.000
_cell.length_b   1.000
_cell.length_c   1.000
_cell.angle_alpha   90.00
_cell.angle_beta   90.00
_cell.angle_gamma   90.00
#
_symmetry.space_group_name_H-M   'P 1'
#
loop_
_entity.id
_entity.type
_entity.pdbx_description
1 polymer ?
#
loop_
_entity_poly.entity_id
_entity_poly.type
_entity_poly.pdbx_seq_one_letter_code
_entity_poly.pdbx_strand_id
1 'polypeptide(L)'
;MLDLAFSFYSGKLEKSCTLVCGDDKGTLWIYDLANYVNGQIKSPLFDNISIEQIEPHLKLDWPELDDAEVEKARKLRIDTYDIVVDKCTVSDGGQHIVAVTSNNMVCIWKRGEE
;
A
#
# COMPACT_ATOMS: atom_id res chain seq x y z
N MET A 1 -4.12 2.15 17.15
CA MET A 1 -2.71 1.69 17.01
C MET A 1 -2.60 1.27 15.57
N LEU A 2 -1.91 2.06 14.73
CA LEU A 2 -1.78 1.74 13.30
C LEU A 2 -0.89 0.50 13.20
N ASP A 3 -1.47 -0.65 12.87
CA ASP A 3 -0.71 -1.83 12.45
C ASP A 3 -0.13 -1.53 11.08
N LEU A 4 1.01 -0.84 11.07
CA LEU A 4 1.70 -0.49 9.85
C LEU A 4 2.32 -1.75 9.26
N ALA A 5 1.62 -2.34 8.31
CA ALA A 5 2.19 -3.30 7.39
C ALA A 5 3.19 -2.59 6.48
N PHE A 6 4.48 -2.75 6.76
CA PHE A 6 5.53 -2.24 5.90
C PHE A 6 6.11 -3.36 5.05
N SER A 7 6.16 -3.14 3.74
CA SER A 7 7.02 -3.92 2.85
C SER A 7 7.92 -2.96 2.10
N PHE A 8 9.22 -3.19 2.23
CA PHE A 8 10.26 -2.44 1.54
C PHE A 8 10.75 -3.25 0.35
N TYR A 9 10.76 -2.63 -0.82
CA TYR A 9 11.47 -3.16 -1.98
C TYR A 9 12.55 -2.17 -2.43
N SER A 10 13.78 -2.68 -2.52
CA SER A 10 14.89 -2.03 -3.22
C SER A 10 15.41 -2.99 -4.28
N GLY A 11 15.12 -2.69 -5.54
CA GLY A 11 15.59 -3.46 -6.67
C GLY A 11 17.05 -3.19 -6.98
N LYS A 12 17.77 -4.23 -7.41
CA LYS A 12 19.12 -4.11 -8.01
C LYS A 12 19.13 -3.35 -9.34
N LEU A 13 17.97 -3.15 -9.97
CA LEU A 13 17.84 -2.27 -11.13
C LEU A 13 17.72 -0.84 -10.62
N GLU A 14 18.81 -0.11 -10.79
CA GLU A 14 19.01 1.28 -10.40
C GLU A 14 17.73 2.13 -10.50
N LYS A 15 17.37 2.80 -9.39
CA LYS A 15 16.49 4.00 -9.28
C LYS A 15 15.04 3.85 -8.80
N SER A 16 14.56 2.69 -8.34
CA SER A 16 13.23 2.65 -7.69
C SER A 16 13.26 2.06 -6.27
N CYS A 17 12.61 2.77 -5.35
CA CYS A 17 12.39 2.31 -3.98
C CYS A 17 10.95 2.67 -3.58
N THR A 18 10.06 1.69 -3.60
CA THR A 18 8.65 1.89 -3.27
C THR A 18 8.36 1.34 -1.89
N LEU A 19 7.76 2.17 -1.04
CA LEU A 19 7.16 1.75 0.21
C LEU A 19 5.64 1.76 0.07
N VAL A 20 4.99 0.71 0.57
CA VAL A 20 3.53 0.65 0.67
C VAL A 20 3.17 0.37 2.12
N CYS A 21 2.16 1.08 2.63
CA CYS A 21 1.50 0.78 3.89
C CYS A 21 -0.02 0.83 3.72
N GLY A 22 -0.73 0.00 4.48
CA GLY A 22 -2.19 0.03 4.56
C GLY A 22 -2.67 0.70 5.84
N ASP A 23 -3.94 1.08 5.86
CA ASP A 23 -4.63 1.63 7.03
C ASP A 23 -5.89 0.86 7.44
N ASP A 24 -6.59 1.40 8.44
CA ASP A 24 -7.83 0.86 9.01
C ASP A 24 -9.09 1.22 8.22
N LYS A 25 -8.92 1.83 7.04
CA LYS A 25 -10.00 2.19 6.11
C LYS A 25 -9.86 1.51 4.75
N GLY A 26 -8.87 0.64 4.59
CA GLY A 26 -8.63 -0.11 3.36
C GLY A 26 -7.79 0.64 2.34
N THR A 27 -7.30 1.83 2.66
CA THR A 27 -6.46 2.61 1.75
C THR A 27 -5.02 2.13 1.84
N LEU A 28 -4.41 1.90 0.68
CA LEU A 28 -2.97 1.72 0.55
C LEU A 28 -2.30 3.05 0.19
N TRP A 29 -1.27 3.39 0.94
CA TRP A 29 -0.47 4.59 0.80
C TRP A 29 0.87 4.19 0.19
N ILE A 30 1.19 4.77 -0.97
CA ILE A 30 2.37 4.43 -1.75
C ILE A 30 3.33 5.61 -1.73
N TYR A 31 4.59 5.36 -1.38
CA TYR A 31 5.65 6.35 -1.31
C TYR A 31 6.78 5.97 -2.27
N ASP A 32 7.27 6.96 -3.02
CA ASP A 32 8.52 6.85 -3.76
C ASP A 32 9.66 7.41 -2.90
N LEU A 33 10.54 6.52 -2.48
CA LEU A 33 11.69 6.82 -1.63
C LEU A 33 13.02 6.72 -2.39
N ALA A 34 13.00 6.64 -3.73
CA ALA A 34 14.21 6.48 -4.54
C ALA A 34 15.27 7.53 -4.20
N ASN A 35 14.86 8.79 -4.05
CA ASN A 35 15.74 9.92 -3.74
C ASN A 35 16.36 9.86 -2.34
N TYR A 36 15.70 9.19 -1.38
CA TYR A 36 16.24 8.99 -0.03
C TYR A 36 17.26 7.85 -0.02
N VAL A 37 17.01 6.78 -0.77
CA VAL A 37 17.90 5.61 -0.81
C VAL A 37 19.14 5.86 -1.67
N ASN A 38 19.01 6.66 -2.74
CA ASN A 38 20.14 6.98 -3.62
C ASN A 38 21.02 8.14 -3.10
N GLY A 39 20.70 8.71 -1.93
CA GLY A 39 21.45 9.79 -1.29
C GLY A 39 21.27 11.18 -1.91
N GLN A 40 20.30 11.36 -2.82
CA GLN A 40 19.93 12.69 -3.32
C GLN A 40 19.26 13.54 -2.23
N ILE A 41 18.51 12.90 -1.34
CA ILE A 41 17.97 13.50 -0.12
C ILE A 41 18.73 12.93 1.07
N LYS A 42 19.22 13.81 1.93
CA LYS A 42 19.92 13.45 3.16
C LYS A 42 19.00 12.68 4.11
N SER A 43 19.59 11.78 4.89
CA SER A 43 18.83 10.92 5.81
C SER A 43 18.80 11.54 7.20
N PRO A 44 17.62 11.70 7.84
CA PRO A 44 17.55 12.20 9.21
C PRO A 44 18.28 11.30 10.21
N LEU A 45 18.41 10.00 9.90
CA LEU A 45 19.06 9.03 10.79
C LEU A 45 20.57 9.22 10.87
N PHE A 46 21.20 9.80 9.83
CA PHE A 46 22.65 9.93 9.73
C PHE A 46 23.11 11.38 9.72
N ASP A 47 22.29 12.29 9.21
CA ASP A 47 22.67 13.68 8.96
C ASP A 47 22.17 14.65 10.05
N ASN A 48 21.49 14.16 11.11
CA ASN A 48 20.89 14.98 12.18
C ASN A 48 20.02 16.14 11.64
N ILE A 49 19.34 15.90 10.52
CA ILE A 49 18.42 16.87 9.92
C ILE A 49 16.98 16.51 10.26
N SER A 50 16.16 17.53 10.45
CA SER A 50 14.71 17.35 10.41
C SER A 50 14.29 17.27 8.94
N ILE A 51 13.56 16.22 8.56
CA ILE A 51 12.83 16.21 7.29
C ILE A 51 11.37 16.57 7.54
N GLU A 52 10.80 17.28 6.58
CA GLU A 52 9.36 17.53 6.52
C GLU A 52 8.61 16.21 6.30
N GLN A 53 7.32 16.21 6.63
CA GLN A 53 6.44 15.07 6.39
C GLN A 53 6.49 14.69 4.90
N ILE A 54 6.73 13.42 4.62
CA ILE A 54 6.74 12.89 3.26
C ILE A 54 5.28 12.62 2.87
N GLU A 55 4.81 13.28 1.82
CA GLU A 55 3.49 13.02 1.25
C GLU A 55 3.51 11.73 0.40
N PRO A 56 2.42 10.94 0.40
CA PRO A 56 2.32 9.76 -0.45
C PRO A 56 2.31 10.17 -1.92
N HIS A 57 2.99 9.39 -2.74
CA HIS A 57 2.95 9.53 -4.19
C HIS A 57 1.58 9.15 -4.75
N LEU A 58 0.96 8.10 -4.20
CA LEU A 58 -0.35 7.62 -4.61
C LEU A 58 -1.10 7.01 -3.42
N LYS A 59 -2.43 7.11 -3.46
CA LYS A 59 -3.33 6.39 -2.56
C LYS A 59 -4.22 5.48 -3.40
N LEU A 60 -4.33 4.21 -3.03
CA LEU A 60 -5.25 3.26 -3.64
C LEU A 60 -6.32 2.92 -2.64
N ASP A 61 -7.56 3.28 -2.96
CA ASP A 61 -8.70 2.86 -2.16
C ASP A 61 -9.03 1.40 -2.42
N TRP A 62 -9.63 0.76 -1.42
CA TRP A 62 -10.12 -0.60 -1.59
C TRP A 62 -11.22 -0.62 -2.66
N PRO A 63 -11.18 -1.58 -3.61
CA PRO A 63 -12.19 -1.63 -4.66
C PRO A 63 -13.58 -1.91 -4.08
N GLU A 64 -14.59 -1.26 -4.64
CA GLU A 64 -15.98 -1.62 -4.38
C GLU A 64 -16.23 -3.04 -4.88
N LEU A 65 -16.77 -3.89 -4.01
CA LEU A 65 -17.12 -5.27 -4.33
C LEU A 65 -18.62 -5.32 -4.63
N ASP A 66 -18.98 -5.67 -5.85
CA ASP A 66 -20.35 -6.00 -6.20
C ASP A 66 -20.46 -7.51 -6.35
N ASP A 67 -21.12 -8.16 -5.38
CA ASP A 67 -21.39 -9.60 -5.41
C ASP A 67 -22.90 -9.84 -5.43
N ALA A 68 -23.42 -10.07 -6.63
CA ALA A 68 -24.81 -10.34 -6.91
C ALA A 68 -25.36 -11.60 -6.19
N GLU A 69 -24.50 -12.54 -5.77
CA GLU A 69 -24.91 -13.73 -5.03
C GLU A 69 -24.98 -13.47 -3.52
N VAL A 70 -24.13 -12.58 -2.99
CA VAL A 70 -24.19 -12.11 -1.59
C VAL A 70 -25.42 -11.21 -1.36
N GLU A 71 -25.76 -10.34 -2.31
CA GLU A 71 -27.00 -9.54 -2.26
C GLU A 71 -28.25 -10.42 -2.16
N LYS A 72 -28.34 -11.47 -3.00
CA LYS A 72 -29.46 -12.43 -2.98
C LYS A 72 -29.51 -13.23 -1.69
N ALA A 73 -28.36 -13.53 -1.09
CA ALA A 73 -28.29 -14.32 0.13
C ALA A 73 -28.79 -13.58 1.38
N ARG A 74 -29.03 -12.25 1.34
CA ARG A 74 -29.35 -11.39 2.51
C ARG A 74 -28.37 -11.56 3.68
N LYS A 75 -27.24 -12.23 3.47
CA LYS A 75 -26.21 -12.49 4.46
C LYS A 75 -25.16 -11.43 4.25
N LEU A 76 -25.28 -10.38 5.08
CA LEU A 76 -24.36 -9.24 5.21
C LEU A 76 -24.36 -8.30 4.00
N ARG A 77 -24.82 -7.06 4.23
CA ARG A 77 -24.65 -5.96 3.28
C ARG A 77 -23.14 -5.72 3.12
N ILE A 78 -22.67 -5.73 1.88
CA ILE A 78 -21.26 -5.50 1.51
C ILE A 78 -20.83 -4.05 1.81
N ASP A 79 -21.80 -3.14 1.90
CA ASP A 79 -21.67 -1.71 2.16
C ASP A 79 -21.05 -1.37 3.53
N THR A 80 -20.65 -2.36 4.33
CA THR A 80 -20.19 -2.19 5.72
C THR A 80 -19.12 -3.22 6.10
N TYR A 81 -18.21 -3.56 5.21
CA TYR A 81 -16.98 -4.19 5.67
C TYR A 81 -15.98 -3.09 6.03
N ASP A 82 -15.71 -2.96 7.33
CA ASP A 82 -14.54 -2.22 7.80
C ASP A 82 -13.29 -2.91 7.24
N ILE A 83 -12.78 -2.41 6.12
CA ILE A 83 -11.58 -2.92 5.49
C ILE A 83 -10.40 -2.47 6.33
N VAL A 84 -9.76 -3.41 7.01
CA VAL A 84 -8.51 -3.17 7.73
C VAL A 84 -7.42 -3.95 7.04
N VAL A 85 -6.38 -3.26 6.55
CA VAL A 85 -5.24 -3.90 5.89
C VAL A 85 -4.28 -4.45 6.95
N ASP A 86 -4.17 -5.78 7.02
CA ASP A 86 -3.27 -6.44 7.97
C ASP A 86 -1.85 -6.52 7.44
N LYS A 87 -1.68 -6.84 6.14
CA LYS A 87 -0.39 -6.89 5.44
C LYS A 87 -0.50 -6.44 3.99
N CYS A 88 0.56 -5.81 3.50
CA CYS A 88 0.73 -5.52 2.08
C CYS A 88 2.17 -5.77 1.64
N THR A 89 2.37 -6.03 0.35
CA THR A 89 3.69 -6.19 -0.25
C THR A 89 3.70 -5.77 -1.72
N VAL A 90 4.90 -5.52 -2.24
CA VAL A 90 5.16 -5.11 -3.62
C VAL A 90 5.93 -6.22 -4.31
N SER A 91 5.54 -6.58 -5.53
CA SER A 91 6.27 -7.58 -6.32
C SER A 91 7.67 -7.09 -6.67
N ASP A 92 8.55 -8.04 -7.00
CA ASP A 92 9.80 -7.71 -7.67
C ASP A 92 9.52 -6.85 -8.93
N GLY A 93 10.30 -5.79 -9.13
CA GLY A 93 10.10 -4.80 -10.19
C GLY A 93 8.89 -3.86 -10.06
N GLY A 94 8.13 -3.91 -8.95
CA GLY A 94 7.05 -2.95 -8.68
C GLY A 94 5.85 -3.04 -9.63
N GLN A 95 5.59 -4.21 -10.22
CA GLN A 95 4.50 -4.41 -11.18
C GLN A 95 3.17 -4.76 -10.51
N HIS A 96 3.22 -5.33 -9.31
CA HIS A 96 2.03 -5.68 -8.55
C HIS A 96 2.15 -5.22 -7.10
N ILE A 97 1.01 -4.86 -6.52
CA ILE A 97 0.85 -4.67 -5.08
C ILE A 97 -0.18 -5.69 -4.62
N VAL A 98 0.09 -6.35 -3.49
CA VAL A 98 -0.84 -7.29 -2.87
C VAL A 98 -1.16 -6.79 -1.47
N ALA A 99 -2.43 -6.80 -1.09
CA ALA A 99 -2.84 -6.55 0.29
C ALA A 99 -3.81 -7.63 0.77
N VAL A 100 -3.70 -7.96 2.05
CA VAL A 100 -4.57 -8.89 2.77
C VAL A 100 -5.21 -8.17 3.95
N THR A 101 -6.46 -8.50 4.23
CA THR A 101 -7.27 -7.81 5.24
C THR A 101 -7.74 -8.75 6.34
N SER A 102 -8.16 -8.15 7.46
CA SER A 102 -8.67 -8.87 8.65
C SER A 102 -9.94 -9.68 8.40
N ASN A 103 -10.68 -9.40 7.31
CA ASN A 103 -11.87 -10.12 6.89
C ASN A 103 -11.59 -11.15 5.78
N ASN A 104 -10.35 -11.66 5.70
CA ASN A 104 -9.91 -12.71 4.77
C ASN A 104 -10.03 -12.33 3.28
N MET A 105 -10.03 -11.04 2.95
CA MET A 105 -9.99 -10.60 1.56
C MET A 105 -8.55 -10.35 1.13
N VAL A 106 -8.31 -10.59 -0.15
CA VAL A 106 -7.02 -10.36 -0.79
C VAL A 106 -7.29 -9.53 -2.04
N CYS A 107 -6.57 -8.42 -2.17
CA CYS A 107 -6.62 -7.60 -3.37
C CYS A 107 -5.23 -7.53 -4.00
N ILE A 108 -5.20 -7.56 -5.33
CA ILE A 108 -3.97 -7.47 -6.13
C ILE A 108 -4.17 -6.35 -7.15
N TRP A 109 -3.35 -5.31 -7.04
CA TRP A 109 -3.28 -4.25 -8.04
C TRP A 109 -2.15 -4.56 -9.02
N LYS A 110 -2.42 -4.38 -10.31
CA LYS A 110 -1.42 -4.43 -11.37
C LYS A 110 -1.16 -3.00 -11.84
N ARG A 111 0.11 -2.65 -12.04
CA ARG A 111 0.51 -1.38 -12.65
C ARG A 111 -0.08 -1.30 -14.07
N GLY A 112 -0.79 -0.22 -14.37
CA GLY A 112 -1.31 0.04 -15.71
C GLY A 112 -0.18 0.27 -16.72
N GLU A 113 -0.43 -0.12 -17.97
CA GLU A 113 0.35 0.33 -19.12
C GLU A 113 -0.20 1.73 -19.50
N GLU A 114 0.67 2.72 -19.63
CA GLU A 114 0.30 4.03 -20.24
C GLU A 114 0.02 3.88 -21.73
#